data_AF-A0A9D4C2H9-F1
#
_entry.id   AF-A0A9D4C2H9-F1
#
_cell.length_a   1.000
_cell.length_b   1.000
_cell.length_c   1.000
_cell.angle_alpha   90.00
_cell.angle_beta   90.00
_cell.angle_gamma   90.00
#
_symmetry.space_group_name_H-M   'P 1'
#
loop_
_entity.id
_entity.type
_entity.pdbx_description
1 polymer ?
#
loop_
_entity_poly.entity_id
_entity_poly.type
_entity_poly.pdbx_seq_one_letter_code
_entity_poly.pdbx_strand_id
1 'polypeptide(L)'
;MAVPSPLKVQLFGQSFVRHLKYFIRHDTTLRFDLNLQGHPLVQYSGFSGARVDTLHDRLTVISDFEPEIVVLIIGTNDIYDSSCSPGENTYLN
;
A
#
# COMPACT_ATOMS: atom_id res chain seq x y z
N MET A 1 26.27 22.28 -6.75
CA MET A 1 25.98 20.90 -6.32
C MET A 1 24.48 20.69 -6.45
N ALA A 2 24.01 19.66 -7.17
CA ALA A 2 22.59 19.35 -7.26
C ALA A 2 22.11 18.79 -5.92
N VAL A 3 20.98 19.27 -5.41
CA VAL A 3 20.34 18.67 -4.23
C VAL A 3 19.81 17.30 -4.68
N PRO A 4 20.21 16.19 -4.03
CA PRO A 4 19.68 14.88 -4.38
C PRO A 4 18.16 14.88 -4.19
N SER A 5 17.43 14.32 -5.15
CA SER A 5 15.99 14.15 -5.03
C SER A 5 15.69 13.26 -3.81
N PRO A 6 14.60 13.55 -3.06
CA PRO A 6 14.21 12.71 -1.95
C PRO A 6 13.84 11.31 -2.48
N LEU A 7 14.24 10.27 -1.74
CA LEU A 7 13.78 8.90 -1.96
C LEU A 7 12.25 8.87 -1.91
N LYS A 8 11.58 8.37 -2.94
CA LYS A 8 10.13 8.24 -2.98
C LYS A 8 9.72 6.83 -2.55
N VAL A 9 8.76 6.78 -1.64
CA VAL A 9 8.21 5.52 -1.11
C VAL A 9 6.71 5.50 -1.29
N GLN A 10 6.17 4.42 -1.85
CA GLN A 10 4.74 4.23 -2.01
C GLN A 10 4.26 3.12 -1.08
N LEU A 11 3.40 3.48 -0.11
CA LEU A 11 2.57 2.51 0.61
C LEU A 11 1.28 2.34 -0.17
N PHE A 12 1.03 1.14 -0.69
CA PHE A 12 -0.11 0.84 -1.54
C PHE A 12 -0.86 -0.36 -1.00
N GLY A 13 -2.19 -0.28 -0.94
CA GLY A 13 -2.97 -1.39 -0.43
C GLY A 13 -4.40 -1.06 -0.06
N GLN A 14 -4.94 -1.87 0.82
CA GLN A 14 -6.33 -1.80 1.24
C GLN A 14 -6.60 -0.75 2.34
N SER A 15 -7.72 -0.89 3.04
CA SER A 15 -8.20 0.01 4.11
C SER A 15 -7.16 0.32 5.19
N PHE A 16 -6.24 -0.60 5.51
CA PHE A 16 -5.15 -0.35 6.46
C PHE A 16 -4.29 0.85 6.05
N VAL A 17 -3.85 0.92 4.79
CA VAL A 17 -3.00 2.04 4.30
C VAL A 17 -3.75 3.37 4.39
N ARG A 18 -5.05 3.35 4.08
CA ARG A 18 -5.92 4.54 4.22
C ARG A 18 -5.94 4.99 5.67
N HIS A 19 -6.24 4.09 6.61
CA HIS A 19 -6.31 4.42 8.03
C HIS A 19 -4.96 4.82 8.61
N LEU A 20 -3.86 4.21 8.18
CA LEU A 20 -2.51 4.61 8.57
C LEU A 20 -2.23 6.06 8.19
N LYS A 21 -2.57 6.48 6.96
CA LYS A 21 -2.44 7.88 6.52
C LYS A 21 -3.25 8.83 7.40
N TYR A 22 -4.49 8.45 7.74
CA TYR A 22 -5.31 9.26 8.65
C TYR A 22 -4.70 9.33 10.04
N PHE A 23 -4.27 8.20 10.60
CA PHE A 23 -3.66 8.11 11.91
C PHE A 23 -2.40 8.98 12.02
N ILE A 24 -1.46 8.85 11.08
CA ILE A 24 -0.23 9.66 11.04
C ILE A 24 -0.54 11.16 10.95
N ARG A 25 -1.59 11.55 10.22
CA ARG A 25 -1.96 12.96 10.06
C ARG A 25 -2.56 13.58 11.32
N HIS A 26 -3.19 12.80 12.18
CA HIS A 26 -3.96 13.31 13.33
C HIS A 26 -3.30 13.01 14.68
N ASP A 27 -2.41 12.02 14.75
CA ASP A 27 -1.66 11.73 15.96
C ASP A 27 -0.39 12.60 16.03
N THR A 28 -0.41 13.60 16.91
CA THR A 28 0.71 14.53 17.12
C THR A 28 1.85 13.93 17.94
N THR A 29 1.62 12.78 18.58
CA THR A 29 2.62 12.07 19.40
C THR A 29 3.37 11.01 18.61
N LEU A 30 2.77 10.52 17.52
CA LEU A 30 3.37 9.53 16.65
C LEU A 30 4.50 10.13 15.81
N ARG A 31 5.70 9.57 16.00
CA ARG A 31 6.81 9.74 15.05
C ARG A 31 6.83 8.54 14.12
N PHE A 32 6.07 8.60 13.04
CA PHE A 32 6.12 7.58 12.01
C PHE A 32 7.43 7.70 11.24
N ASP A 33 8.30 6.71 11.40
CA ASP A 33 9.61 6.65 10.77
C ASP A 33 9.78 5.27 10.11
N LEU A 34 10.17 5.28 8.84
CA LEU A 34 10.51 4.08 8.07
C LEU A 34 11.96 3.64 8.30
N ASN A 35 12.72 4.37 9.13
CA ASN A 35 14.14 4.18 9.40
C ASN A 35 14.98 4.22 8.11
N LEU A 36 14.60 5.11 7.18
CA LEU A 36 15.29 5.34 5.91
C LEU A 36 16.18 6.58 6.05
N GLN A 37 17.37 6.55 5.44
CA GLN A 37 18.24 7.72 5.47
C GLN A 37 17.63 8.90 4.69
N GLY A 38 17.71 10.10 5.27
CA GLY A 38 17.18 11.33 4.68
C GLY A 38 15.71 11.60 5.01
N HIS A 39 15.08 12.46 4.21
CA HIS A 39 13.66 12.80 4.33
C HIS A 39 12.90 12.24 3.13
N PRO A 40 12.47 10.97 3.17
CA PRO A 40 11.78 10.36 2.04
C PRO A 40 10.43 11.02 1.78
N LEU A 41 10.04 11.08 0.50
CA LEU A 41 8.70 11.47 0.08
C LEU A 41 7.79 10.23 0.11
N VAL A 42 6.87 10.17 1.07
CA VAL A 42 6.01 9.00 1.26
C VAL A 42 4.59 9.26 0.71
N GLN A 43 4.17 8.47 -0.27
CA GLN A 43 2.81 8.47 -0.80
C GLN A 43 2.01 7.29 -0.22
N TYR A 44 0.76 7.55 0.14
CA TYR A 44 -0.16 6.58 0.72
C TYR A 44 -1.40 6.45 -0.16
N SER A 45 -1.57 5.27 -0.75
CA SER A 45 -2.67 4.91 -1.64
C SER A 45 -3.42 3.72 -1.06
N GLY A 46 -4.43 4.01 -0.23
CA GLY A 46 -5.25 3.03 0.46
C GLY A 46 -6.69 2.99 -0.06
N PHE A 47 -7.18 1.80 -0.42
CA PHE A 47 -8.49 1.60 -1.02
C PHE A 47 -9.38 0.76 -0.09
N SER A 48 -10.49 1.34 0.38
CA SER A 48 -11.39 0.68 1.32
C SER A 48 -12.09 -0.53 0.70
N GLY A 49 -12.07 -1.67 1.41
CA GLY A 49 -12.69 -2.92 0.95
C GLY A 49 -12.02 -3.55 -0.29
N ALA A 50 -10.90 -3.00 -0.75
CA ALA A 50 -10.25 -3.48 -1.96
C ALA A 50 -9.61 -4.85 -1.75
N ARG A 51 -9.88 -5.74 -2.69
CA ARG A 51 -9.27 -7.06 -2.88
C ARG A 51 -8.07 -6.96 -3.83
N VAL A 52 -7.28 -8.02 -3.95
CA VAL A 52 -6.08 -8.04 -4.80
C VAL A 52 -6.43 -7.71 -6.26
N ASP A 53 -7.50 -8.28 -6.79
CA ASP A 53 -8.00 -8.03 -8.15
C ASP A 53 -8.33 -6.55 -8.39
N THR A 54 -9.04 -5.92 -7.47
CA THR A 54 -9.47 -4.53 -7.55
C THR A 54 -8.28 -3.58 -7.43
N LEU A 55 -7.26 -3.98 -6.68
CA LEU A 55 -6.01 -3.22 -6.55
C LEU A 55 -5.15 -3.30 -7.80
N HIS A 56 -5.21 -4.39 -8.56
CA HIS A 56 -4.52 -4.51 -9.84
C HIS A 56 -4.94 -3.40 -10.81
N ASP A 57 -6.23 -3.08 -10.87
CA ASP A 57 -6.77 -2.00 -11.71
C ASP A 57 -6.36 -0.59 -11.24
N ARG A 58 -5.72 -0.48 -10.08
CA ARG A 58 -5.26 0.78 -9.48
C ARG A 58 -3.75 0.96 -9.51
N LEU A 59 -3.01 0.05 -10.16
CA LEU A 59 -1.54 0.11 -10.24
C LEU A 59 -1.00 1.35 -10.98
N THR A 60 -1.84 2.04 -11.75
CA THR A 60 -1.48 3.31 -12.41
C THR A 60 -0.97 4.35 -11.42
N VAL A 61 -1.50 4.39 -10.20
CA VAL A 61 -1.04 5.36 -9.17
C VAL A 61 0.41 5.13 -8.72
N ILE A 62 0.91 3.90 -8.87
CA ILE A 62 2.32 3.57 -8.59
C ILE A 62 3.17 4.06 -9.76
N SER A 63 2.69 3.84 -10.99
CA SER A 63 3.40 4.25 -12.21
C SER A 63 3.53 5.77 -12.29
N ASP A 64 2.47 6.52 -11.98
CA ASP A 64 2.46 7.99 -12.02
C ASP A 64 3.40 8.63 -10.97
N PHE A 65 3.63 7.94 -9.85
CA PHE A 65 4.47 8.44 -8.76
C PHE A 65 5.96 8.10 -8.96
N GLU A 66 6.25 7.02 -9.70
CA GLU A 66 7.59 6.47 -9.94
C GLU A 66 8.40 6.30 -8.64
N PRO A 67 7.94 5.48 -7.68
CA PRO A 67 8.66 5.26 -6.43
C PRO A 67 9.86 4.33 -6.58
N GLU A 68 10.92 4.59 -5.82
CA GLU A 68 12.04 3.66 -5.68
C GLU A 68 11.70 2.47 -4.76
N ILE A 69 10.78 2.66 -3.81
CA ILE A 69 10.32 1.60 -2.90
C ILE A 69 8.79 1.51 -2.93
N VAL A 70 8.28 0.30 -3.14
CA VAL A 70 6.84 -0.01 -3.03
C VAL A 70 6.62 -0.98 -1.87
N VAL A 71 5.77 -0.59 -0.93
CA VAL A 71 5.28 -1.45 0.17
C VAL A 71 3.83 -1.81 -0.13
N LEU A 72 3.59 -3.10 -0.40
CA LEU A 72 2.27 -3.65 -0.69
C LEU A 72 1.63 -4.23 0.58
N ILE A 73 0.41 -3.77 0.90
CA ILE A 73 -0.36 -4.25 2.04
C ILE A 73 -1.75 -4.68 1.55
N ILE A 74 -1.89 -5.96 1.21
CA ILE A 74 -3.06 -6.54 0.51
C ILE A 74 -3.46 -7.88 1.14
N GLY A 75 -4.58 -8.47 0.71
CA GLY A 75 -4.92 -9.87 0.99
C GLY A 75 -5.90 -10.12 2.13
N THR A 76 -6.05 -9.21 3.12
CA THR A 76 -6.97 -9.53 4.24
C THR A 76 -8.43 -9.55 3.79
N ASN A 77 -8.84 -8.69 2.86
CA ASN A 77 -10.22 -8.71 2.33
C ASN A 77 -10.50 -9.97 1.48
N ASP A 78 -9.46 -10.56 0.88
CA ASP A 78 -9.54 -11.76 0.06
C ASP A 78 -9.72 -13.02 0.94
N ILE A 79 -9.10 -13.06 2.13
CA ILE A 79 -9.24 -14.16 3.09
C ILE A 79 -10.67 -14.27 3.64
N TYR A 80 -11.32 -13.13 3.87
CA TYR A 80 -12.70 -13.07 4.38
C TYR A 80 -13.76 -13.11 3.27
N ASP A 81 -13.35 -13.38 2.03
CA ASP A 81 -14.28 -13.57 0.94
C ASP A 81 -15.00 -14.91 1.09
N SER A 82 -16.23 -14.87 1.60
CA SER A 82 -17.10 -16.03 1.71
C SER A 82 -17.55 -16.61 0.37
N SER A 83 -17.26 -15.95 -0.76
CA SER A 83 -17.43 -16.55 -2.10
C SER A 83 -16.24 -17.44 -2.51
N CYS A 84 -15.11 -17.36 -1.78
CA CYS A 84 -13.98 -18.25 -1.97
C CYS A 84 -14.17 -19.49 -1.10
N SER A 85 -14.85 -20.50 -1.65
CA SER A 85 -15.01 -21.80 -0.99
C SER A 85 -13.65 -22.49 -0.82
N PRO A 86 -13.32 -23.12 0.32
CA PRO A 86 -12.05 -23.86 0.50
C PRO A 86 -11.89 -25.12 -0.37
N GLY A 87 -12.67 -25.27 -1.44
CA GLY A 87 -12.85 -26.51 -2.20
C GLY A 87 -12.62 -26.42 -3.71
N GLU A 88 -12.29 -25.25 -4.28
CA GLU A 88 -12.09 -25.09 -5.72
C GLU A 88 -10.62 -24.89 -6.14
N ASN A 89 -9.65 -25.22 -5.28
CA ASN A 89 -8.30 -25.55 -5.74
C ASN A 89 -8.27 -26.98 -6.28
N THR A 90 -8.99 -27.20 -7.37
CA THR A 90 -8.68 -28.32 -8.26
C THR A 90 -7.39 -27.94 -8.96
N TYR A 91 -6.30 -28.60 -8.57
CA TYR A 91 -5.06 -28.62 -9.34
C TYR A 91 -5.40 -28.93 -10.80
N LEU A 92 -5.42 -27.91 -11.65
CA LEU A 92 -5.39 -28.07 -13.09
C LEU A 92 -3.93 -27.92 -13.51
N ASN A 93 -3.43 -29.04 -14.02
CA ASN A 93 -2.11 -29.25 -14.63
C ASN A 93 -1.78 -28.23 -15.72
#